data_AF-A0A7M7MBC0-F1
#
_entry.id   AF-A0A7M7MBC0-F1
#
_cell.length_a   1.000
_cell.length_b   1.000
_cell.length_c   1.000
_cell.angle_alpha   90.00
_cell.angle_beta   90.00
_cell.angle_gamma   90.00
#
_symmetry.space_group_name_H-M   'P 1'
#
loop_
_entity.id
_entity.type
_entity.pdbx_description
1 polymer ?
#
loop_
_entity_poly.entity_id
_entity_poly.type
_entity_poly.pdbx_seq_one_letter_code
_entity_poly.pdbx_strand_id
1 'polypeptide(L)'
;MAVRRGRLSRALIASAVIVHCLLITDSSPISRDATTRALPKKTVPKNNFKTDRNSVELQCEPEDFVVKVNFTQPFRGIVHAGPKSNKCLLRGDGGQYYTLRIPLDGCGTIHNEGRFSNTLTIRFHPSLELEGDELKTLVCRFKTEAVLVK
;
A
#
# COMPACT_ATOMS: atom_id res chain seq x y z
N MET A 1 -0.04 79.57 -7.26
CA MET A 1 0.59 78.33 -6.76
C MET A 1 0.39 78.26 -5.25
N ALA A 2 0.06 77.06 -4.76
CA ALA A 2 -0.27 76.70 -3.37
C ALA A 2 0.81 77.17 -2.36
N VAL A 3 0.56 77.35 -1.06
CA VAL A 3 0.16 76.34 -0.06
C VAL A 3 -0.35 77.05 1.20
N ARG A 4 -1.53 76.69 1.73
CA ARG A 4 -2.01 77.08 3.06
C ARG A 4 -1.65 75.99 4.08
N ARG A 5 -0.86 76.33 5.10
CA ARG A 5 -0.61 75.47 6.28
C ARG A 5 -1.63 75.82 7.36
N GLY A 6 -2.51 74.86 7.67
CA GLY A 6 -3.46 74.94 8.78
C GLY A 6 -2.82 74.60 10.12
N ARG A 7 -3.27 75.27 11.17
CA ARG A 7 -3.00 75.00 12.59
C ARG A 7 -4.30 75.24 13.37
N LEU A 8 -4.39 74.63 14.56
CA LEU A 8 -5.44 74.67 15.58
C LEU A 8 -6.66 73.79 15.30
N SER A 9 -7.32 73.18 16.29
CA SER A 9 -7.02 72.80 17.68
C SER A 9 -8.22 71.92 18.12
N ARG A 10 -8.01 71.09 19.12
CA ARG A 10 -8.96 70.11 19.70
C ARG A 10 -10.27 70.72 20.19
N ALA A 11 -11.38 70.00 20.03
CA ALA A 11 -12.47 69.95 21.01
C ALA A 11 -13.30 68.66 20.85
N LEU A 12 -13.67 68.09 22.00
CA LEU A 12 -14.47 66.88 22.18
C LEU A 12 -15.89 67.02 21.62
N ILE A 13 -16.57 65.89 21.33
CA ILE A 13 -17.92 65.53 21.83
C ILE A 13 -18.21 64.08 21.39
N ALA A 14 -18.67 63.28 22.35
CA ALA A 14 -19.08 61.89 22.22
C ALA A 14 -20.40 61.76 21.43
N SER A 15 -20.54 60.74 20.59
CA SER A 15 -21.83 60.21 20.14
C SER A 15 -21.63 58.79 19.62
N ALA A 16 -22.28 57.83 20.28
CA ALA A 16 -22.26 56.42 19.94
C ALA A 16 -22.89 56.17 18.56
N VAL A 17 -22.17 55.49 17.66
CA VAL A 17 -22.76 54.84 16.48
C VAL A 17 -22.17 53.44 16.37
N ILE A 18 -22.94 52.49 16.87
CA ILE A 18 -22.80 51.05 16.65
C ILE A 18 -23.09 50.78 15.17
N VAL A 19 -22.06 50.65 14.35
CA VAL A 19 -22.12 49.92 13.07
C VAL A 19 -20.74 49.28 12.86
N HIS A 20 -20.50 48.15 13.54
CA HIS A 20 -19.34 47.31 13.24
C HIS A 20 -19.61 46.57 11.92
N CYS A 21 -18.72 46.82 10.97
CA CYS A 21 -18.56 46.13 9.70
C CYS A 21 -18.89 44.63 9.81
N LEU A 22 -20.04 44.24 9.26
CA LEU A 22 -20.11 43.02 8.47
C LEU A 22 -19.13 43.19 7.31
N LEU A 23 -18.11 42.34 7.23
CA LEU A 23 -17.72 41.58 6.04
C LEU A 23 -16.34 40.94 6.24
N ILE A 24 -16.29 39.63 5.95
CA ILE A 24 -15.13 38.73 5.78
C ILE A 24 -14.59 38.09 7.07
N THR A 25 -15.19 36.96 7.45
CA THR A 25 -14.44 35.86 8.07
C THR A 25 -14.44 34.69 7.10
N ASP A 26 -13.26 34.31 6.61
CA ASP A 26 -13.03 33.07 5.88
C ASP A 26 -13.36 31.90 6.80
N SER A 27 -14.54 31.31 6.61
CA SER A 27 -14.87 30.02 7.22
C SER A 27 -14.32 28.94 6.30
N SER A 28 -13.15 28.40 6.67
CA SER A 28 -12.64 27.17 6.08
C SER A 28 -13.70 26.06 6.24
N PRO A 29 -14.01 25.28 5.19
CA PRO A 29 -14.91 24.15 5.35
C PRO A 29 -14.22 23.09 6.21
N ILE A 30 -14.76 22.88 7.40
CA ILE A 30 -14.47 21.72 8.25
C ILE A 30 -14.84 20.47 7.44
N SER A 31 -13.83 19.81 6.86
CA SER A 31 -14.00 18.48 6.28
C SER A 31 -14.41 17.54 7.39
N ARG A 32 -15.69 17.15 7.38
CA ARG A 32 -16.19 16.03 8.16
C ARG A 32 -15.53 14.79 7.58
N ASP A 33 -14.47 14.32 8.23
CA ASP A 33 -13.89 13.03 7.94
C ASP A 33 -14.88 11.96 8.42
N ALA A 34 -15.81 11.62 7.53
CA ALA A 34 -16.71 10.52 7.72
C ALA A 34 -15.84 9.27 7.84
N THR A 35 -15.67 8.78 9.06
CA THR A 35 -15.12 7.45 9.37
C THR A 35 -16.04 6.41 8.73
N THR A 36 -15.90 6.24 7.42
CA THR A 36 -16.53 5.19 6.66
C THR A 36 -15.70 3.96 6.96
N ARG A 37 -16.17 3.13 7.90
CA ARG A 37 -15.64 1.78 8.09
C ARG A 37 -15.72 1.09 6.73
N ALA A 38 -14.60 1.02 6.04
CA ALA A 38 -14.52 0.34 4.76
C ALA A 38 -14.92 -1.12 4.99
N LEU A 39 -16.00 -1.55 4.34
CA LEU A 39 -16.38 -2.95 4.30
C LEU A 39 -15.17 -3.75 3.80
N PRO A 40 -14.83 -4.91 4.40
CA PRO A 40 -13.80 -5.78 3.87
C PRO A 40 -14.14 -6.08 2.40
N LYS A 41 -13.37 -5.50 1.48
CA LYS A 41 -13.56 -5.73 0.04
C LYS A 41 -13.31 -7.21 -0.19
N LYS A 42 -14.35 -7.94 -0.62
CA LYS A 42 -14.25 -9.34 -1.05
C LYS A 42 -13.22 -9.40 -2.17
N THR A 43 -12.01 -9.83 -1.84
CA THR A 43 -10.90 -9.86 -2.78
C THR A 43 -11.09 -11.12 -3.61
N VAL A 44 -11.52 -10.95 -4.86
CA VAL A 44 -11.56 -12.06 -5.83
C VAL A 44 -10.13 -12.56 -5.99
N PRO A 45 -9.86 -13.88 -5.88
CA PRO A 45 -8.54 -14.43 -6.12
C PRO A 45 -8.12 -14.11 -7.55
N LYS A 46 -7.14 -13.22 -7.69
CA LYS A 46 -6.47 -12.93 -8.95
C LYS A 46 -5.11 -13.61 -8.91
N ASN A 47 -4.71 -14.19 -10.03
CA ASN A 47 -3.37 -14.75 -10.19
C ASN A 47 -2.31 -13.64 -10.34
N ASN A 48 -2.70 -12.38 -10.55
CA ASN A 48 -1.80 -11.26 -10.66
C ASN A 48 -2.14 -10.09 -9.71
N PHE A 49 -1.10 -9.47 -9.19
CA PHE A 49 -1.13 -8.25 -8.39
C PHE A 49 -0.25 -7.21 -9.05
N LYS A 50 -0.67 -5.95 -9.05
CA LYS A 50 0.11 -4.85 -9.62
C LYS A 50 0.04 -3.64 -8.71
N THR A 51 1.20 -3.04 -8.46
CA THR A 51 1.39 -1.76 -7.79
C THR A 51 2.10 -0.80 -8.74
N ASP A 52 2.42 0.40 -8.25
CA ASP A 52 3.29 1.37 -8.91
C ASP A 52 4.76 0.91 -8.99
N ARG A 53 5.19 0.02 -8.07
CA ARG A 53 6.57 -0.45 -7.97
C ARG A 53 6.82 -1.82 -8.59
N ASN A 54 5.81 -2.69 -8.64
CA ASN A 54 5.97 -4.03 -9.22
C ASN A 54 4.65 -4.62 -9.74
N SER A 55 4.78 -5.75 -10.44
CA SER A 55 3.71 -6.71 -10.65
C SER A 55 4.15 -8.10 -10.26
N VAL A 56 3.26 -8.85 -9.62
CA VAL A 56 3.46 -10.24 -9.20
C VAL A 56 2.46 -11.11 -9.94
N GLU A 57 2.92 -12.19 -10.54
CA GLU A 57 2.09 -13.25 -11.14
C GLU A 57 2.36 -14.57 -10.41
N LEU A 58 1.28 -15.30 -10.10
CA LEU A 58 1.30 -16.58 -9.44
C LEU A 58 0.84 -17.68 -10.39
N GLN A 59 1.66 -18.71 -10.53
CA GLN A 59 1.33 -19.95 -11.23
C GLN A 59 1.43 -21.11 -10.23
N CYS A 60 0.41 -21.99 -10.23
CA CYS A 60 0.34 -23.13 -9.33
C CYS A 60 0.77 -24.40 -10.10
N GLU A 61 1.93 -24.95 -9.76
CA GLU A 61 2.43 -26.21 -10.30
C GLU A 61 2.24 -27.33 -9.25
N PRO A 62 2.28 -28.62 -9.64
CA PRO A 62 2.01 -29.73 -8.72
C PRO A 62 2.91 -29.79 -7.48
N GLU A 63 4.12 -29.26 -7.56
CA GLU A 63 5.12 -29.30 -6.48
C GLU A 63 5.48 -27.90 -5.93
N ASP A 64 5.20 -26.83 -6.69
CA ASP A 64 5.66 -25.48 -6.40
C ASP A 64 4.59 -24.40 -6.63
N PHE A 65 4.65 -23.33 -5.84
CA PHE A 65 4.22 -22.01 -6.32
C PHE A 65 5.33 -21.42 -7.20
N VAL A 66 5.00 -21.04 -8.44
CA VAL A 66 5.91 -20.28 -9.31
C VAL A 66 5.48 -18.82 -9.30
N VAL A 67 6.27 -17.98 -8.63
CA VAL A 67 6.00 -16.54 -8.48
C VAL A 67 6.92 -15.76 -9.39
N LYS A 68 6.34 -15.00 -10.33
CA LYS A 68 7.07 -14.07 -11.19
C LYS A 68 6.87 -12.65 -10.68
N VAL A 69 7.96 -11.92 -10.48
CA VAL A 69 7.93 -10.53 -10.00
C VAL A 69 8.65 -9.65 -11.01
N ASN A 70 7.94 -8.64 -11.52
CA ASN A 70 8.49 -7.63 -12.42
C ASN A 70 8.46 -6.28 -11.71
N PHE A 71 9.63 -5.70 -11.49
CA PHE A 71 9.79 -4.39 -10.87
C PHE A 71 9.82 -3.29 -11.94
N THR A 72 9.35 -2.09 -11.59
CA THR A 72 9.41 -0.92 -12.49
C THR A 72 10.78 -0.25 -12.52
N GLN A 73 11.68 -0.62 -11.59
CA GLN A 73 13.05 -0.13 -11.46
C GLN A 73 14.00 -1.29 -11.08
N PRO A 74 15.32 -1.15 -11.33
CA PRO A 74 16.33 -2.11 -10.88
C PRO A 74 16.17 -2.48 -9.40
N PHE A 75 15.94 -3.76 -9.11
CA PHE A 75 15.67 -4.23 -7.77
C PHE A 75 16.94 -4.77 -7.11
N ARG A 76 17.26 -4.27 -5.91
CA ARG A 76 18.40 -4.72 -5.07
C ARG A 76 17.97 -5.12 -3.66
N GLY A 77 16.66 -5.33 -3.47
CA GLY A 77 16.08 -5.72 -2.19
C GLY A 77 16.10 -7.23 -1.97
N ILE A 78 15.15 -7.71 -1.16
CA ILE A 78 14.97 -9.13 -0.86
C ILE A 78 13.52 -9.52 -1.15
N VAL A 79 13.32 -10.64 -1.84
CA VAL A 79 12.01 -11.30 -1.96
C VAL A 79 12.11 -12.63 -1.26
N HIS A 80 11.18 -12.95 -0.35
CA HIS A 80 11.15 -14.27 0.27
C HIS A 80 9.73 -14.76 0.54
N ALA A 81 9.60 -16.08 0.67
CA ALA A 81 8.35 -16.74 1.04
C ALA A 81 8.44 -17.35 2.44
N GLY A 82 7.41 -17.12 3.25
CA GLY A 82 7.33 -17.62 4.62
C GLY A 82 8.50 -17.12 5.50
N PRO A 83 9.03 -17.97 6.42
CA PRO A 83 10.17 -17.61 7.24
C PRO A 83 11.38 -17.19 6.40
N LYS A 84 12.19 -16.25 6.92
CA LYS A 84 13.45 -15.79 6.31
C LYS A 84 14.51 -16.89 6.30
N SER A 85 14.28 -17.94 5.52
CA SER A 85 15.19 -19.06 5.28
C SER A 85 15.87 -18.90 3.93
N ASN A 86 17.12 -19.35 3.81
CA ASN A 86 17.90 -19.15 2.59
C ASN A 86 17.31 -19.86 1.34
N LYS A 87 16.49 -20.91 1.52
CA LYS A 87 15.97 -21.73 0.42
C LYS A 87 14.84 -21.05 -0.37
N CYS A 88 14.05 -20.17 0.27
CA CYS A 88 12.95 -19.45 -0.36
C CYS A 88 13.15 -17.94 -0.30
N LEU A 89 14.40 -17.53 -0.52
CA LEU A 89 14.82 -16.15 -0.51
C LEU A 89 15.61 -15.87 -1.79
N LEU A 90 15.27 -14.76 -2.42
CA LEU A 90 15.99 -14.18 -3.54
C LEU A 90 16.50 -12.79 -3.15
N ARG A 91 17.76 -12.51 -3.49
CA ARG A 91 18.34 -11.16 -3.39
C ARG A 91 18.37 -10.55 -4.78
N GLY A 92 17.91 -9.30 -4.87
CA GLY A 92 17.98 -8.54 -6.12
C GLY A 92 19.42 -8.22 -6.49
N ASP A 93 19.76 -8.41 -7.76
CA ASP A 93 21.08 -8.15 -8.34
C ASP A 93 21.12 -6.84 -9.17
N GLY A 94 19.99 -6.13 -9.23
CA GLY A 94 19.79 -4.97 -10.10
C GLY A 94 18.96 -5.30 -11.35
N GLY A 95 18.59 -6.56 -11.57
CA GLY A 95 17.58 -6.95 -12.55
C GLY A 95 16.19 -6.40 -12.20
N GLN A 96 15.28 -6.49 -13.16
CA GLN A 96 13.87 -6.10 -13.01
C GLN A 96 12.92 -7.30 -12.98
N TYR A 97 13.38 -8.48 -13.42
CA TYR A 97 12.55 -9.67 -13.59
C TYR A 97 13.12 -10.80 -12.76
N TYR A 98 12.28 -11.36 -11.90
CA TYR A 98 12.68 -12.45 -11.01
C TYR A 98 11.61 -13.52 -10.98
N THR A 99 12.05 -14.77 -10.82
CA THR A 99 11.16 -15.91 -10.58
C THR A 99 11.59 -16.59 -9.29
N LEU A 100 10.64 -16.82 -8.39
CA LEU A 100 10.84 -17.57 -7.16
C LEU A 100 9.96 -18.82 -7.20
N ARG A 101 10.58 -19.99 -7.00
CA ARG A 101 9.87 -21.25 -6.81
C ARG A 101 9.78 -21.55 -5.31
N ILE A 102 8.58 -21.84 -4.84
CA ILE A 102 8.29 -22.07 -3.42
C ILE A 102 7.66 -23.46 -3.32
N PRO A 103 8.32 -24.44 -2.70
CA PRO A 103 7.78 -25.79 -2.56
C PRO A 103 6.47 -25.80 -1.78
N LEU A 104 5.50 -26.61 -2.22
CA LEU A 104 4.22 -26.78 -1.54
C LEU A 104 4.36 -27.46 -0.16
N ASP A 105 5.44 -28.22 0.04
CA ASP A 105 5.80 -28.92 1.28
C ASP A 105 6.89 -28.19 2.09
N GLY A 106 7.30 -27.00 1.65
CA GLY A 106 8.45 -26.27 2.20
C GLY A 106 8.16 -24.82 2.53
N CYS A 107 9.17 -24.13 3.06
CA CYS A 107 9.19 -22.67 3.23
C CYS A 107 8.00 -22.08 4.00
N GLY A 108 7.47 -22.84 4.96
CA GLY A 108 6.31 -22.44 5.76
C GLY A 108 4.99 -22.45 5.00
N THR A 109 4.90 -23.17 3.89
CA THR A 109 3.63 -23.41 3.20
C THR A 109 2.69 -24.17 4.13
N ILE A 110 1.47 -23.66 4.26
CA ILE A 110 0.40 -24.26 5.05
C ILE A 110 -0.54 -25.00 4.09
N HIS A 111 -0.78 -26.28 4.35
CA HIS A 111 -1.72 -27.12 3.60
C HIS A 111 -2.97 -27.41 4.42
N ASN A 112 -4.14 -27.18 3.82
CA ASN A 112 -5.45 -27.55 4.37
C ASN A 112 -6.33 -28.07 3.23
N GLU A 113 -6.69 -29.36 3.23
CA GLU A 113 -7.71 -29.94 2.33
C GLU A 113 -7.54 -29.54 0.85
N GLY A 114 -6.33 -29.73 0.29
CA GLY A 114 -6.04 -29.38 -1.11
C GLY A 114 -5.85 -27.89 -1.39
N ARG A 115 -5.94 -27.04 -0.37
CA ARG A 115 -5.56 -25.63 -0.40
C ARG A 115 -4.16 -25.46 0.21
N PHE A 116 -3.27 -24.88 -0.56
CA PHE A 116 -1.93 -24.51 -0.13
C PHE A 116 -1.83 -22.99 -0.04
N SER A 117 -1.20 -22.49 1.01
CA SER A 117 -0.99 -21.05 1.20
C SER A 117 0.37 -20.72 1.75
N ASN A 118 0.93 -19.62 1.28
CA ASN A 118 2.19 -19.06 1.76
C ASN A 118 2.10 -17.52 1.73
N THR A 119 3.05 -16.83 2.33
CA THR A 119 3.14 -15.35 2.30
C THR A 119 4.41 -14.95 1.59
N LEU A 120 4.27 -14.20 0.49
CA LEU A 120 5.36 -13.54 -0.20
C LEU A 120 5.62 -12.18 0.45
N THR A 121 6.87 -11.93 0.83
CA THR A 121 7.33 -10.64 1.32
C THR A 121 8.32 -10.04 0.31
N ILE A 122 8.05 -8.81 -0.12
CA ILE A 122 8.92 -8.02 -0.99
C ILE A 122 9.46 -6.86 -0.17
N ARG A 123 10.74 -6.95 0.17
CA ARG A 123 11.47 -5.90 0.87
C ARG A 123 12.29 -5.11 -0.13
N PHE A 124 12.07 -3.80 -0.19
CA PHE A 124 12.76 -2.95 -1.18
C PHE A 124 14.17 -2.59 -0.74
N HIS A 125 14.44 -2.59 0.57
CA HIS A 125 15.79 -2.38 1.12
C HIS A 125 16.49 -3.72 1.44
N PRO A 126 17.79 -3.89 1.11
CA PRO A 126 18.49 -5.16 1.32
C PRO A 126 18.65 -5.55 2.80
N SER A 127 18.74 -4.57 3.71
CA SER A 127 19.09 -4.83 5.12
C SER A 127 18.01 -4.42 6.11
N LEU A 128 17.04 -3.60 5.72
CA LEU A 128 16.05 -3.01 6.62
C LEU A 128 14.65 -3.49 6.23
N GLU A 129 13.78 -3.62 7.21
CA GLU A 129 12.34 -3.75 7.00
C GLU A 129 11.71 -2.39 7.17
N LEU A 130 10.97 -1.94 6.18
CA LEU A 130 10.39 -0.61 6.11
C LEU A 130 8.87 -0.72 5.91
N GLU A 131 8.12 0.32 6.28
CA GLU A 131 6.67 0.36 6.10
C GLU A 131 6.25 0.21 4.62
N GLY A 132 7.12 0.63 3.70
CA GLY A 132 6.92 0.44 2.27
C GLY A 132 7.14 -0.98 1.76
N ASP A 133 7.49 -1.95 2.60
CA ASP A 133 7.63 -3.34 2.17
C ASP A 133 6.24 -3.98 1.94
N GLU A 134 6.15 -4.89 0.99
CA GLU A 134 4.88 -5.47 0.58
C GLU A 134 4.73 -6.92 1.02
N LEU A 135 3.56 -7.27 1.54
CA LEU A 135 3.18 -8.64 1.86
C LEU A 135 2.01 -9.07 0.97
N LYS A 136 2.11 -10.26 0.35
CA LYS A 136 1.06 -10.86 -0.46
C LYS A 136 0.80 -12.28 0.01
N THR A 137 -0.47 -12.66 0.15
CA THR A 137 -0.84 -14.05 0.43
C THR A 137 -0.98 -14.82 -0.88
N LEU A 138 -0.20 -15.88 -1.03
CA LEU A 138 -0.27 -16.83 -2.14
C LEU A 138 -1.24 -17.94 -1.77
N VAL A 139 -2.11 -18.32 -2.70
CA VAL A 139 -3.07 -19.42 -2.50
C VAL A 139 -3.21 -20.24 -3.77
N CYS A 140 -2.92 -21.54 -3.67
CA CYS A 140 -3.22 -22.53 -4.71
C CYS A 140 -4.27 -23.50 -4.20
N ARG A 141 -5.21 -23.87 -5.07
CA ARG A 141 -6.25 -24.87 -4.77
C ARG A 141 -6.18 -25.95 -5.82
N PHE A 142 -5.87 -27.17 -5.40
CA PHE A 142 -5.87 -28.34 -6.26
C PHE A 142 -7.16 -29.11 -6.02
N LYS A 143 -7.84 -29.48 -7.10
CA LYS A 143 -8.98 -30.39 -7.02
C LYS A 143 -8.46 -31.80 -6.89
N THR A 144 -8.87 -32.51 -5.86
CA THR A 144 -8.68 -33.95 -5.75
C THR A 144 -9.91 -34.63 -6.32
N GLU A 145 -9.76 -35.37 -7.43
CA GLU A 145 -10.81 -36.27 -7.90
C GLU A 145 -10.66 -37.60 -7.15
N ALA A 146 -11.71 -38.01 -6.42
CA ALA A 146 -11.72 -39.30 -5.76
C ALA A 146 -12.01 -40.40 -6.79
N VAL A 147 -11.12 -41.38 -6.92
CA VAL A 147 -11.36 -42.57 -7.73
C VAL A 147 -11.92 -43.66 -6.80
N LEU A 148 -13.19 -44.01 -6.99
CA LEU A 148 -13.81 -45.13 -6.28
C LEU A 148 -13.35 -46.44 -6.94
N VAL A 149 -12.55 -47.23 -6.23
CA VAL A 149 -12.23 -48.59 -6.67
C VAL A 149 -13.41 -49.48 -6.27
N LYS A 150 -14.03 -50.16 -7.24
CA LYS A 150 -15.06 -51.18 -7.02
C LYS A 150 -14.42 -52.54 -6.73
#